data_AF-N8WLN6-F1
#
_entry.id   AF-N8WLN6-F1
#
_cell.length_a   1.000
_cell.length_b   1.000
_cell.length_c   1.000
_cell.angle_alpha   90.00
_cell.angle_beta   90.00
_cell.angle_gamma   90.00
#
_symmetry.space_group_name_H-M   'P 1'
#
loop_
_entity.id
_entity.type
_entity.pdbx_description
1 polymer ?
#
loop_
_entity_poly.entity_id
_entity_poly.type
_entity_poly.pdbx_seq_one_letter_code
_entity_poly.pdbx_strand_id
1 'polypeptide(L)' 'MKIISADYVLTMNSNLDCIKGDAILIDGFLIKQVGTLQEVTQ' A
#
# COMPACT_ATOMS: atom_id res chain seq x y z
N MET A 1 -6.52 12.09 -3.03
CA MET A 1 -6.14 10.94 -2.17
C MET A 1 -7.18 9.84 -2.23
N LYS A 2 -6.74 8.60 -2.42
CA LYS A 2 -7.57 7.38 -2.39
C LYS A 2 -6.80 6.27 -1.67
N ILE A 3 -7.50 5.46 -0.88
CA ILE A 3 -6.96 4.25 -0.25
C ILE A 3 -7.50 3.04 -1.00
N ILE A 4 -6.62 2.09 -1.31
CA ILE A 4 -6.98 0.78 -1.87
C ILE A 4 -6.53 -0.27 -0.87
N SER A 5 -7.47 -0.98 -0.24
CA SER A 5 -7.20 -2.14 0.60
C SER A 5 -7.14 -3.41 -0.23
N ALA A 6 -6.22 -4.31 0.09
CA ALA A 6 -6.09 -5.62 -0.54
C ALA A 6 -5.62 -6.66 0.48
N ASP A 7 -6.03 -7.92 0.28
CA ASP A 7 -5.51 -9.02 1.11
C ASP A 7 -3.99 -9.20 0.94
N TYR A 8 -3.46 -8.81 -0.22
CA TYR A 8 -2.04 -8.87 -0.55
C TYR A 8 -1.63 -7.68 -1.44
N VAL A 9 -0.53 -7.02 -1.08
CA VAL A 9 0.15 -6.02 -1.90
C VAL A 9 1.53 -6.56 -2.28
N LEU A 10 1.73 -6.77 -3.58
CA LEU A 10 3.01 -7.20 -4.14
C LEU A 10 3.82 -5.97 -4.55
N THR A 11 4.98 -5.79 -3.94
CA THR A 11 5.90 -4.70 -4.29
C THR A 11 7.03 -5.23 -5.16
N MET A 12 7.47 -4.41 -6.13
CA MET A 12 8.68 -4.68 -6.90
C MET A 12 9.89 -3.94 -6.34
N ASN A 13 9.98 -3.83 -5.01
CA ASN A 13 11.18 -3.30 -4.37
C ASN A 13 12.33 -4.32 -4.46
N SER A 14 13.51 -3.97 -3.95
CA SER A 14 14.69 -4.86 -4.00
C SER A 14 14.49 -6.22 -3.31
N ASN A 15 13.53 -6.31 -2.38
CA ASN A 15 13.25 -7.49 -1.60
C ASN A 15 12.05 -8.30 -2.13
N LEU A 16 11.33 -7.77 -3.14
CA LEU A 16 10.10 -8.33 -3.68
C LEU A 16 9.05 -8.59 -2.57
N ASP A 17 8.90 -7.62 -1.68
CA ASP A 17 8.04 -7.80 -0.50
C ASP A 17 6.59 -8.03 -0.89
N CYS A 18 5.98 -9.04 -0.28
CA CYS A 18 4.55 -9.32 -0.30
C CYS A 18 3.97 -8.96 1.06
N ILE A 19 3.15 -7.90 1.10
CA ILE A 19 2.60 -7.37 2.34
C ILE A 19 1.14 -7.82 2.45
N LYS A 20 0.80 -8.51 3.54
CA LYS A 20 -0.51 -9.14 3.74
C LYS A 20 -1.44 -8.24 4.55
N GLY A 21 -2.72 -8.18 4.18
CA GLY A 21 -3.76 -7.46 4.92
C GLY A 21 -3.60 -5.93 4.86
N ASP A 22 -3.22 -5.43 3.69
CA ASP A 22 -2.56 -4.13 3.56
C ASP A 22 -3.32 -3.17 2.65
N ALA A 23 -2.84 -1.94 2.58
CA ALA A 23 -3.44 -0.88 1.80
C ALA A 23 -2.41 0.05 1.13
N ILE A 24 -2.83 0.68 0.05
CA ILE A 24 -2.02 1.62 -0.73
C ILE A 24 -2.69 2.98 -0.67
N LEU A 25 -1.95 4.00 -0.23
CA LEU A 25 -2.35 5.40 -0.32
C LEU A 25 -1.87 5.98 -1.65
N ILE A 26 -2.83 6.42 -2.47
CA ILE A 26 -2.58 7.02 -3.78
C ILE A 26 -2.94 8.49 -3.73
N ASP A 27 -2.03 9.34 -4.20
CA ASP A 27 -2.29 10.76 -4.42
C ASP A 27 -2.11 11.13 -5.90
N GLY A 28 -3.21 11.50 -6.54
CA GLY A 28 -3.28 11.61 -8.00
C GLY A 28 -2.96 10.27 -8.67
N PHE A 29 -1.81 10.20 -9.33
CA PHE A 29 -1.30 9.00 -10.03
C PHE A 29 -0.09 8.36 -9.34
N LEU A 30 0.37 8.93 -8.23
CA LEU A 30 1.56 8.46 -7.52
C LEU A 30 1.15 7.64 -6.29
N ILE A 31 1.89 6.55 -6.06
CA ILE A 31 1.84 5.82 -4.79
C ILE A 31 2.58 6.67 -3.77
N LYS A 32 1.88 7.08 -2.71
CA LYS A 32 2.45 7.88 -1.62
C LYS A 32 2.96 7.00 -0.49
N GLN A 33 2.23 5.93 -0.17
CA GLN A 33 2.57 5.01 0.91
C GLN A 33 1.96 3.63 0.66
N VAL A 34 2.67 2.60 1.13
CA VAL A 34 2.20 1.22 1.21
C VAL A 34 2.39 0.76 2.66
N GLY A 35 1.37 0.14 3.23
CA GLY A 35 1.40 -0.36 4.61
C GLY A 35 0.01 -0.81 5.04
N THR A 36 -0.15 -1.17 6.30
CA THR A 36 -1.43 -1.65 6.84
C THR A 36 -2.50 -0.57 6.70
N LEU A 37 -3.77 -0.99 6.64
CA LEU A 37 -4.88 -0.05 6.54
C LEU A 37 -4.81 1.04 7.63
N GLN A 38 -4.37 0.68 8.84
CA GLN A 38 -4.17 1.60 9.96
C GLN A 38 -2.99 2.56 9.75
N GLU A 39 -1.87 2.10 9.21
CA GLU A 39 -0.70 2.95 8.92
C GLU A 39 -0.96 3.97 7.81
N VAL A 40 -1.81 3.64 6.84
CA VAL A 40 -2.15 4.56 5.73
C VAL A 40 -3.36 5.48 6.03
N THR A 41 -4.05 5.27 7.15
CA THR A 41 -5.18 6.14 7.59
C THR A 41 -4.81 7.12 8.70
N GLN A 42 -3.63 6.98 9.32
CA GLN A 42 -3.07 7.98 10.26
C GLN A 42 -2.44 9.16 9.52
#